data_AF-A0A1Q3M182-F1
#
_entry.id   AF-A0A1Q3M182-F1
#
_cell.length_a   1.000
_cell.length_b   1.000
_cell.length_c   1.000
_cell.angle_alpha   90.00
_cell.angle_beta   90.00
_cell.angle_gamma   90.00
#
_symmetry.space_group_name_H-M   'P 1'
#
loop_
_entity.id
_entity.type
_entity.pdbx_description
1 polymer ?
#
loop_
_entity_poly.entity_id
_entity_poly.type
_entity_poly.pdbx_seq_one_letter_code
_entity_poly.pdbx_strand_id
1 'polypeptide(L)'
;MEIRHIVFDIGKVLVHYDPDIPFSRLIPNPAERQWFFDNVCTSAWNIEQDRGRKWEDAEALLIADHPDHAENIRNFRRHWHEMVPYAYDDSVTLLDRLLDAGHDVTLLTNWAADTFSEARRRFPFLERPRGITVSGEIGMIKPERGIYDHHVMSFGIDPAHALFIDDSQKNVAGARAAGWQAVLFTDAATLEADFSRMNIAL
;
A
#
# COMPACT_ATOMS: atom_id res chain seq x y z
N MET A 1 18.01 -0.35 -20.68
CA MET A 1 18.50 -1.00 -19.46
C MET A 1 17.57 -2.17 -19.17
N GLU A 2 18.09 -3.32 -18.77
CA GLU A 2 17.29 -4.54 -18.57
C GLU A 2 16.58 -4.50 -17.20
N ILE A 3 15.28 -4.79 -17.15
CA ILE A 3 14.55 -5.01 -15.90
C ILE A 3 14.58 -6.51 -15.58
N ARG A 4 15.01 -6.86 -14.36
CA ARG A 4 15.12 -8.26 -13.90
C ARG A 4 14.17 -8.58 -12.75
N HIS A 5 13.69 -7.54 -12.07
CA HIS A 5 12.83 -7.67 -10.90
C HIS A 5 11.75 -6.60 -10.93
N ILE A 6 10.51 -6.98 -10.64
CA ILE A 6 9.37 -6.07 -10.61
C ILE A 6 8.80 -6.04 -9.19
N VAL A 7 8.55 -4.84 -8.69
CA VAL A 7 8.01 -4.62 -7.34
C VAL A 7 6.70 -3.85 -7.47
N PHE A 8 5.62 -4.40 -6.94
CA PHE A 8 4.32 -3.72 -6.88
C PHE A 8 4.05 -3.17 -5.49
N ASP A 9 3.54 -1.94 -5.41
CA ASP A 9 2.70 -1.55 -4.27
C ASP A 9 1.36 -2.30 -4.32
N ILE A 10 0.64 -2.28 -3.20
CA ILE A 10 -0.64 -2.99 -3.04
C ILE A 10 -1.80 -2.01 -2.96
N GLY A 11 -1.77 -1.06 -2.03
CA GLY A 11 -2.86 -0.08 -1.87
C GLY A 11 -3.00 0.79 -3.11
N LYS A 12 -4.22 0.91 -3.64
CA LYS A 12 -4.55 1.68 -4.86
C LYS A 12 -3.83 1.24 -6.16
N VAL A 13 -3.03 0.18 -6.10
CA VAL A 13 -2.42 -0.49 -7.26
C VAL A 13 -3.08 -1.85 -7.51
N LEU A 14 -3.10 -2.73 -6.50
CA LEU A 14 -3.70 -4.08 -6.59
C LEU A 14 -5.01 -4.18 -5.80
N VAL A 15 -5.13 -3.45 -4.69
CA VAL A 15 -6.27 -3.50 -3.79
C VAL A 15 -6.78 -2.08 -3.53
N HIS A 16 -8.09 -1.89 -3.63
CA HIS A 16 -8.70 -0.59 -3.35
C HIS A 16 -8.53 -0.21 -1.88
N TYR A 17 -8.37 1.09 -1.60
CA TYR A 17 -8.36 1.64 -0.25
C TYR A 17 -9.08 2.98 -0.23
N ASP A 18 -10.18 3.06 0.52
CA ASP A 18 -10.93 4.28 0.75
C ASP A 18 -11.63 4.29 2.13
N PRO A 19 -11.15 5.10 3.09
CA PRO A 19 -11.80 5.23 4.39
C PRO A 19 -13.18 5.87 4.32
N ASP A 20 -13.53 6.57 3.24
CA ASP A 20 -14.86 7.20 3.08
C ASP A 20 -15.97 6.15 2.98
N ILE A 21 -15.67 4.92 2.55
CA ILE A 21 -16.67 3.86 2.33
C ILE A 21 -17.47 3.56 3.60
N PRO A 22 -16.87 3.07 4.71
CA PRO A 22 -17.64 2.87 5.94
C PRO A 22 -18.06 4.19 6.58
N PHE A 23 -17.23 5.23 6.49
CA PHE A 23 -17.51 6.50 7.18
C PHE A 23 -18.64 7.30 6.53
N SER A 24 -18.98 7.08 5.26
CA SER A 24 -20.14 7.69 4.63
C SER A 24 -21.46 7.31 5.31
N ARG A 25 -21.51 6.13 5.94
CA ARG A 25 -22.63 5.66 6.77
C ARG A 25 -22.48 6.07 8.23
N LEU A 26 -21.26 6.07 8.77
CA LEU A 26 -21.00 6.39 10.19
C LEU A 26 -21.05 7.89 10.49
N ILE A 27 -20.62 8.73 9.54
CA ILE A 27 -20.67 10.19 9.56
C ILE A 27 -21.33 10.65 8.23
N PRO A 28 -22.68 10.65 8.15
CA PRO A 28 -23.38 10.90 6.89
C PRO A 28 -23.13 12.28 6.28
N ASN A 29 -22.94 13.31 7.11
CA ASN A 29 -22.65 14.67 6.65
C ASN A 29 -21.23 14.72 6.04
N PRO A 30 -21.08 15.02 4.73
CA PRO A 30 -19.76 15.03 4.08
C PRO A 30 -18.80 16.06 4.67
N ALA A 31 -19.30 17.23 5.11
CA ALA A 31 -18.46 18.27 5.69
C ALA A 31 -17.92 17.87 7.06
N GLU A 32 -18.75 17.23 7.89
CA GLU A 32 -18.31 16.70 9.20
C GLU A 32 -17.34 15.53 9.03
N ARG A 33 -17.58 14.65 8.05
CA ARG A 33 -16.69 13.53 7.75
C ARG A 33 -15.34 13.99 7.24
N GLN A 34 -15.33 14.96 6.31
CA GLN A 34 -14.10 15.58 5.85
C GLN A 34 -13.35 16.22 7.03
N TRP A 35 -14.05 16.99 7.87
CA TRP A 35 -13.45 17.56 9.08
C TRP A 35 -12.86 16.49 10.01
N PHE A 36 -13.54 15.35 10.19
CA PHE A 36 -13.04 14.23 11.00
C PHE A 36 -11.73 13.65 10.46
N PHE A 37 -11.61 13.45 9.14
CA PHE A 37 -10.36 13.00 8.51
C PHE A 37 -9.28 14.09 8.44
N ASP A 38 -9.64 15.36 8.50
CA ASP A 38 -8.66 16.45 8.50
C ASP A 38 -8.13 16.78 9.90
N ASN A 39 -8.90 16.48 10.96
CA ASN A 39 -8.59 16.95 12.32
C ASN A 39 -8.46 15.83 13.37
N VAL A 40 -9.06 14.66 13.16
CA VAL A 40 -9.08 13.57 14.15
C VAL A 40 -8.30 12.36 13.61
N CYS A 41 -8.90 11.52 12.77
CA CYS A 41 -8.24 10.38 12.15
C CYS A 41 -7.50 10.80 10.87
N THR A 42 -6.47 11.63 11.04
CA THR A 42 -5.71 12.20 9.91
C THR A 42 -4.86 11.17 9.18
N SER A 43 -4.48 11.47 7.94
CA SER A 43 -3.53 10.64 7.19
C SER A 43 -2.17 10.53 7.91
N ALA A 44 -1.72 11.62 8.55
CA ALA A 44 -0.50 11.65 9.35
C ALA A 44 -0.63 10.82 10.64
N TRP A 45 -1.83 10.71 11.20
CA TRP A 45 -2.07 9.75 12.27
C TRP A 45 -2.05 8.33 11.72
N ASN A 46 -2.81 8.03 10.66
CA ASN A 46 -2.96 6.67 10.13
C ASN A 46 -1.64 6.02 9.68
N ILE A 47 -0.73 6.80 9.08
CA ILE A 47 0.56 6.27 8.59
C ILE A 47 1.46 5.74 9.72
N GLU A 48 1.23 6.13 10.97
CA GLU A 48 2.04 5.64 12.09
C GLU A 48 1.71 4.18 12.44
N GLN A 49 0.52 3.69 12.09
CA GLN A 49 0.18 2.26 12.16
C GLN A 49 0.96 1.46 11.11
N ASP A 50 1.17 2.05 9.93
CA ASP A 50 2.07 1.49 8.91
C ASP A 50 3.54 1.54 9.36
N ARG A 51 3.88 2.39 10.34
CA ARG A 51 5.17 2.43 11.04
C ARG A 51 5.23 1.49 12.25
N GLY A 52 4.19 0.70 12.50
CA GLY A 52 4.14 -0.32 13.56
C GLY A 52 3.52 0.14 14.89
N ARG A 53 2.91 1.34 14.96
CA ARG A 53 2.12 1.74 16.13
C ARG A 53 0.90 0.83 16.29
N LYS A 54 0.66 0.35 17.51
CA LYS A 54 -0.51 -0.48 17.82
C LYS A 54 -1.80 0.34 17.80
N TRP A 55 -2.91 -0.31 17.44
CA TRP A 55 -4.21 0.35 17.39
C TRP A 55 -4.70 0.80 18.76
N GLU A 56 -4.43 0.04 19.82
CA GLU A 56 -4.81 0.44 21.18
C GLU A 56 -4.15 1.76 21.59
N ASP A 57 -2.86 1.92 21.28
CA ASP A 57 -2.10 3.15 21.54
C ASP A 57 -2.61 4.31 20.67
N ALA A 58 -2.91 4.03 19.40
CA ALA A 58 -3.38 5.04 18.46
C ALA A 58 -4.79 5.56 18.79
N GLU A 59 -5.69 4.67 19.21
CA GLU A 59 -7.03 5.00 19.68
C GLU A 59 -6.97 5.80 20.98
N ALA A 60 -6.20 5.33 21.97
CA ALA A 60 -6.05 6.01 23.25
C ALA A 60 -5.54 7.45 23.08
N LEU A 61 -4.57 7.66 22.17
CA LEU A 61 -4.05 8.99 21.85
C LEU A 61 -5.15 9.95 21.38
N LEU A 62 -5.91 9.58 20.34
CA LEU A 62 -6.94 10.48 19.81
C LEU A 62 -8.15 10.60 20.73
N ILE A 63 -8.51 9.56 21.48
CA ILE A 63 -9.65 9.60 22.40
C ILE A 63 -9.38 10.57 23.57
N ALA A 64 -8.12 10.70 24.00
CA ALA A 64 -7.75 11.66 25.03
C ALA A 64 -8.00 13.12 24.58
N ASP A 65 -7.69 13.43 23.31
CA ASP A 65 -7.84 14.79 22.74
C ASP A 65 -9.25 15.04 22.16
N HIS A 66 -9.94 13.98 21.73
CA HIS A 66 -11.23 14.04 21.04
C HIS A 66 -12.24 13.03 21.64
N PRO A 67 -12.61 13.15 22.93
CA PRO A 67 -13.47 12.18 23.61
C PRO A 67 -14.86 12.04 22.96
N ASP A 68 -15.41 13.13 22.41
CA ASP A 68 -16.71 13.13 21.73
C ASP A 68 -16.71 12.32 20.42
N HIS A 69 -15.53 12.02 19.87
CA HIS A 69 -15.35 11.22 18.65
C HIS A 69 -14.89 9.79 18.92
N ALA A 70 -14.88 9.36 20.19
CA ALA A 70 -14.27 8.08 20.59
C ALA A 70 -14.82 6.85 19.84
N GLU A 71 -16.12 6.81 19.55
CA GLU A 71 -16.68 5.70 18.78
C GLU A 71 -16.22 5.70 17.32
N ASN A 72 -16.14 6.88 16.69
CA ASN A 72 -15.65 6.99 15.32
C ASN A 72 -14.15 6.71 15.20
N ILE A 73 -13.36 7.04 16.22
CA ILE A 73 -11.94 6.67 16.30
C ILE A 73 -11.79 5.14 16.32
N ARG A 74 -12.51 4.44 17.20
CA ARG A 74 -12.50 2.96 17.25
C ARG A 74 -13.04 2.33 15.97
N ASN A 75 -14.04 2.96 15.36
CA ASN A 75 -14.62 2.49 14.12
C ASN A 75 -13.62 2.50 12.94
N PHE A 76 -12.59 3.35 12.98
CA PHE A 76 -11.54 3.35 11.96
C PHE A 76 -10.87 1.97 11.84
N ARG A 77 -10.47 1.37 12.97
CA ARG A 77 -9.92 0.01 12.99
C ARG A 77 -10.98 -1.06 12.79
N ARG A 78 -12.14 -0.92 13.45
CA ARG A 78 -13.22 -1.93 13.41
C ARG A 78 -13.75 -2.17 12.00
N HIS A 79 -13.89 -1.10 11.22
CA HIS A 79 -14.41 -1.12 9.86
C HIS A 79 -13.33 -1.05 8.78
N TRP A 80 -12.06 -1.24 9.13
CA TRP A 80 -10.95 -1.24 8.16
C TRP A 80 -11.23 -2.16 6.96
N HIS A 81 -11.85 -3.32 7.18
CA HIS A 81 -12.15 -4.28 6.13
C HIS A 81 -13.09 -3.73 5.05
N GLU A 82 -14.01 -2.83 5.40
CA GLU A 82 -14.88 -2.11 4.46
C GLU A 82 -14.10 -1.06 3.65
N MET A 83 -12.99 -0.54 4.18
CA MET A 83 -12.12 0.41 3.46
C MET A 83 -11.34 -0.25 2.33
N VAL A 84 -11.11 -1.57 2.40
CA VAL A 84 -10.44 -2.37 1.38
C VAL A 84 -11.41 -3.40 0.78
N PRO A 85 -12.45 -2.97 0.05
CA PRO A 85 -13.56 -3.85 -0.33
C PRO A 85 -13.21 -4.87 -1.41
N TYR A 86 -12.35 -4.54 -2.36
CA TYR A 86 -12.07 -5.35 -3.55
C TYR A 86 -10.63 -5.19 -4.06
N ALA A 87 -10.21 -6.13 -4.89
CA ALA A 87 -8.99 -6.04 -5.70
C ALA A 87 -9.33 -5.51 -7.10
N TYR A 88 -8.39 -4.81 -7.73
CA TYR A 88 -8.54 -4.35 -9.10
C TYR A 88 -8.27 -5.50 -10.06
N ASP A 89 -9.32 -6.09 -10.62
CA ASP A 89 -9.21 -7.29 -11.46
C ASP A 89 -8.23 -7.13 -12.64
N ASP A 90 -8.21 -5.95 -13.27
CA ASP A 90 -7.30 -5.64 -14.37
C ASP A 90 -5.83 -5.59 -13.93
N SER A 91 -5.56 -5.01 -12.78
CA SER A 91 -4.22 -4.89 -12.20
C SER A 91 -3.71 -6.24 -11.67
N VAL A 92 -4.59 -7.02 -11.05
CA VAL A 92 -4.29 -8.41 -10.65
C VAL A 92 -4.04 -9.28 -11.89
N THR A 93 -4.80 -9.10 -12.97
CA THR A 93 -4.55 -9.82 -14.23
C THR A 93 -3.16 -9.51 -14.80
N LEU A 94 -2.69 -8.26 -14.72
CA LEU A 94 -1.32 -7.92 -15.14
C LEU A 94 -0.25 -8.56 -14.24
N LEU A 95 -0.45 -8.52 -12.92
CA LEU A 95 0.43 -9.21 -11.97
C LEU A 95 0.52 -10.70 -12.30
N ASP A 96 -0.62 -11.35 -12.50
CA ASP A 96 -0.72 -12.78 -12.80
C ASP A 96 -0.01 -13.13 -14.12
N ARG A 97 -0.19 -12.32 -15.17
CA ARG A 97 0.50 -12.49 -16.45
C ARG A 97 2.01 -12.37 -16.33
N LEU A 98 2.51 -11.41 -15.54
CA LEU A 98 3.96 -11.30 -15.29
C LEU A 98 4.51 -12.56 -14.59
N LEU A 99 3.79 -13.04 -13.57
CA LEU A 99 4.17 -14.25 -12.84
C LEU A 99 4.16 -15.49 -13.76
N ASP A 100 3.11 -15.64 -14.57
CA ASP A 100 2.95 -16.78 -15.49
C ASP A 100 3.98 -16.75 -16.64
N ALA A 101 4.44 -15.57 -17.05
CA ALA A 101 5.55 -15.37 -17.98
C ALA A 101 6.94 -15.63 -17.35
N GLY A 102 7.00 -15.88 -16.04
CA GLY A 102 8.23 -16.23 -15.32
C GLY A 102 9.06 -15.04 -14.84
N HIS A 103 8.49 -13.84 -14.77
CA HIS A 103 9.17 -12.68 -14.17
C HIS A 103 9.32 -12.86 -12.65
N ASP A 104 10.43 -12.35 -12.10
CA ASP A 104 10.61 -12.27 -10.66
C ASP A 104 9.86 -11.05 -10.11
N VAL A 105 8.85 -11.31 -9.28
CA VAL A 105 7.96 -10.28 -8.73
C VAL A 105 7.89 -10.38 -7.21
N THR A 106 7.97 -9.24 -6.53
CA THR A 106 7.69 -9.09 -5.10
C THR A 106 6.75 -7.91 -4.84
N LEU A 107 6.26 -7.78 -3.61
CA LEU A 107 5.39 -6.68 -3.19
C LEU A 107 6.06 -5.82 -2.10
N LEU A 108 5.81 -4.50 -2.12
CA LEU A 108 6.32 -3.55 -1.13
C LEU A 108 5.24 -2.53 -0.75
N THR A 109 4.75 -2.60 0.49
CA THR A 109 3.58 -1.81 0.91
C THR A 109 3.80 -1.05 2.21
N ASN A 110 3.21 0.16 2.29
CA ASN A 110 2.95 0.82 3.56
C ASN A 110 1.61 0.28 4.08
N TRP A 111 1.66 -0.60 5.07
CA TRP A 111 0.47 -1.24 5.63
C TRP A 111 0.74 -1.72 7.06
N ALA A 112 -0.19 -1.44 7.98
CA ALA A 112 -0.18 -1.97 9.33
C ALA A 112 -0.25 -3.52 9.34
N ALA A 113 0.61 -4.16 10.15
CA ALA A 113 0.82 -5.61 10.12
C ALA A 113 -0.44 -6.46 10.39
N ASP A 114 -1.27 -6.03 11.35
CA ASP A 114 -2.46 -6.76 11.77
C ASP A 114 -3.55 -6.76 10.70
N THR A 115 -3.78 -5.59 10.08
CA THR A 115 -4.73 -5.43 9.00
C THR A 115 -4.22 -6.05 7.69
N PHE A 116 -2.91 -5.99 7.42
CA PHE A 116 -2.34 -6.72 6.29
C PHE A 116 -2.53 -8.24 6.41
N SER A 117 -2.35 -8.78 7.61
CA SER A 117 -2.65 -10.19 7.91
C SER A 117 -4.12 -10.56 7.61
N GLU A 118 -5.05 -9.62 7.79
CA GLU A 118 -6.45 -9.80 7.40
C GLU A 118 -6.64 -9.72 5.88
N ALA A 119 -5.98 -8.77 5.22
CA ALA A 119 -6.01 -8.63 3.76
C ALA A 119 -5.51 -9.90 3.05
N ARG A 120 -4.40 -10.50 3.52
CA ARG A 120 -3.86 -11.76 2.97
C ARG A 120 -4.88 -12.90 2.95
N ARG A 121 -5.73 -13.00 3.97
CA ARG A 121 -6.80 -14.02 4.02
C ARG A 121 -7.93 -13.75 3.03
N ARG A 122 -8.17 -12.48 2.70
CA ARG A 122 -9.26 -12.04 1.80
C ARG A 122 -8.82 -12.01 0.34
N PHE A 123 -7.54 -11.80 0.09
CA PHE A 123 -6.95 -11.64 -1.23
C PHE A 123 -5.82 -12.66 -1.46
N PRO A 124 -6.14 -13.93 -1.79
CA PRO A 124 -5.14 -15.00 -1.88
C PRO A 124 -4.05 -14.77 -2.94
N PHE A 125 -4.29 -13.92 -3.94
CA PHE A 125 -3.29 -13.60 -4.96
C PHE A 125 -2.04 -12.91 -4.37
N LEU A 126 -2.16 -12.28 -3.20
CA LEU A 126 -1.02 -11.68 -2.49
C LEU A 126 0.06 -12.71 -2.13
N GLU A 127 -0.27 -14.00 -2.08
CA GLU A 127 0.68 -15.09 -1.82
C GLU A 127 1.44 -15.58 -3.06
N ARG A 128 1.06 -15.13 -4.26
CA ARG A 128 1.69 -15.62 -5.51
C ARG A 128 3.09 -15.06 -5.77
N PRO A 129 3.38 -13.76 -5.53
CA PRO A 129 4.73 -13.21 -5.69
C PRO A 129 5.72 -13.91 -4.76
N ARG A 130 7.01 -13.88 -5.12
CA ARG A 130 8.07 -14.57 -4.36
C ARG A 130 8.18 -14.13 -2.89
N GLY A 131 7.74 -12.90 -2.59
CA GLY A 131 7.70 -12.38 -1.23
C GLY A 131 7.15 -10.97 -1.15
N ILE A 132 6.96 -10.50 0.09
CA ILE A 132 6.35 -9.23 0.42
C ILE A 132 7.16 -8.55 1.52
N THR A 133 7.37 -7.24 1.42
CA THR A 133 7.77 -6.38 2.53
C THR A 133 6.58 -5.55 2.99
N VAL A 134 6.22 -5.71 4.26
CA VAL A 134 5.11 -5.01 4.91
C VAL A 134 5.70 -4.02 5.91
N SER A 135 5.48 -2.72 5.70
CA SER A 135 6.09 -1.68 6.54
C SER A 135 5.79 -1.85 8.03
N GLY A 136 4.57 -2.22 8.39
CA GLY A 136 4.14 -2.36 9.78
C GLY A 136 4.79 -3.53 10.51
N GLU A 137 5.35 -4.50 9.77
CA GLU A 137 6.10 -5.63 10.33
C GLU A 137 7.56 -5.26 10.63
N ILE A 138 8.13 -4.31 9.89
CA ILE A 138 9.55 -3.94 9.97
C ILE A 138 9.81 -2.54 10.54
N GLY A 139 8.76 -1.73 10.74
CA GLY A 139 8.85 -0.36 11.28
C GLY A 139 9.48 0.67 10.35
N MET A 140 9.58 0.37 9.05
CA MET A 140 10.15 1.26 8.02
C MET A 140 9.09 1.52 6.96
N ILE A 141 8.92 2.76 6.52
CA ILE A 141 7.87 3.15 5.56
C ILE A 141 8.47 3.79 4.28
N LYS A 142 7.76 3.65 3.16
CA LYS A 142 7.98 4.50 1.97
C LYS A 142 7.57 5.95 2.32
N PRO A 143 8.26 6.98 1.80
CA PRO A 143 9.37 6.95 0.84
C PRO A 143 10.77 6.96 1.48
N GLU A 144 10.92 6.52 2.73
CA GLU A 144 12.23 6.56 3.42
C GLU A 144 13.19 5.55 2.79
N ARG A 145 14.45 5.97 2.55
CA ARG A 145 15.46 5.15 1.87
C ARG A 145 15.62 3.74 2.48
N GLY A 146 15.49 3.63 3.80
CA GLY A 146 15.69 2.39 4.54
C GLY A 146 14.75 1.25 4.13
N ILE A 147 13.50 1.51 3.76
CA ILE A 147 12.57 0.45 3.36
C ILE A 147 12.97 -0.19 2.02
N TYR A 148 13.46 0.62 1.08
CA TYR A 148 13.94 0.15 -0.21
C TYR A 148 15.22 -0.68 -0.04
N ASP A 149 16.18 -0.18 0.75
CA ASP A 149 17.42 -0.91 1.03
C ASP A 149 17.14 -2.25 1.74
N HIS A 150 16.19 -2.26 2.69
CA HIS A 150 15.73 -3.48 3.35
C HIS A 150 15.14 -4.46 2.35
N HIS A 151 14.24 -4.01 1.48
CA HIS A 151 13.58 -4.87 0.47
C HIS A 151 14.60 -5.50 -0.49
N VAL A 152 15.56 -4.70 -0.98
CA VAL A 152 16.67 -5.18 -1.82
C VAL A 152 17.48 -6.27 -1.12
N MET A 153 17.86 -6.03 0.13
CA MET A 153 18.66 -6.98 0.91
C MET A 153 17.89 -8.28 1.18
N SER A 154 16.62 -8.19 1.56
CA SER A 154 15.77 -9.34 1.90
C SER A 154 15.53 -10.28 0.73
N PHE A 155 15.49 -9.75 -0.50
CA PHE A 155 15.17 -10.54 -1.70
C PHE A 155 16.33 -10.72 -2.67
N GLY A 156 17.51 -10.17 -2.38
CA GLY A 156 18.70 -10.27 -3.23
C GLY A 156 18.56 -9.53 -4.56
N ILE A 157 17.89 -8.37 -4.55
CA ILE A 157 17.57 -7.60 -5.76
C ILE A 157 18.73 -6.66 -6.10
N ASP A 158 19.10 -6.57 -7.38
CA ASP A 158 19.95 -5.46 -7.84
C ASP A 158 19.06 -4.23 -8.09
N PRO A 159 19.20 -3.14 -7.30
CA PRO A 159 18.36 -1.96 -7.45
C PRO A 159 18.40 -1.35 -8.85
N ALA A 160 19.54 -1.44 -9.56
CA ALA A 160 19.67 -0.91 -10.92
C ALA A 160 18.79 -1.66 -11.94
N HIS A 161 18.36 -2.88 -11.62
CA HIS A 161 17.52 -3.74 -12.45
C HIS A 161 16.11 -3.94 -11.88
N ALA A 162 15.74 -3.20 -10.83
CA ALA A 162 14.43 -3.23 -10.21
C ALA A 162 13.50 -2.16 -10.79
N LEU A 163 12.26 -2.54 -11.12
CA LEU A 163 11.17 -1.64 -11.48
C LEU A 163 10.12 -1.62 -10.37
N PHE A 164 9.90 -0.45 -9.77
CA PHE A 164 8.84 -0.25 -8.78
C PHE A 164 7.62 0.46 -9.35
N ILE A 165 6.44 -0.03 -8.99
CA ILE A 165 5.14 0.44 -9.46
C ILE A 165 4.33 0.88 -8.23
N ASP A 166 4.02 2.17 -8.14
CA ASP A 166 3.37 2.77 -6.96
C ASP A 166 2.52 3.98 -7.40
N ASP A 167 1.37 4.18 -6.76
CA ASP A 167 0.43 5.28 -7.08
C ASP A 167 0.85 6.63 -6.47
N SER A 168 1.81 6.63 -5.55
CA SER A 168 2.31 7.82 -4.87
C SER A 168 3.58 8.37 -5.52
N GLN A 169 3.49 9.60 -6.04
CA GLN A 169 4.63 10.33 -6.59
C GLN A 169 5.81 10.44 -5.60
N LYS A 170 5.54 10.50 -4.28
CA LYS A 170 6.58 10.56 -3.24
C LYS A 170 7.33 9.23 -3.15
N ASN A 171 6.62 8.11 -3.22
CA ASN A 171 7.20 6.77 -3.17
C ASN A 171 8.00 6.46 -4.45
N VAL A 172 7.49 6.87 -5.61
CA VAL A 172 8.23 6.79 -6.90
C VAL A 172 9.53 7.58 -6.83
N ALA A 173 9.49 8.81 -6.29
CA ALA A 173 10.69 9.62 -6.11
C ALA A 173 11.67 8.99 -5.10
N GLY A 174 11.15 8.42 -4.01
CA GLY A 174 11.93 7.69 -3.01
C GLY A 174 12.67 6.49 -3.60
N ALA A 175 11.99 5.65 -4.37
CA ALA A 175 12.59 4.50 -5.06
C ALA A 175 13.66 4.93 -6.08
N ARG A 176 13.40 5.98 -6.86
CA ARG A 176 14.40 6.54 -7.79
C ARG A 176 15.63 7.07 -7.06
N ALA A 177 15.45 7.79 -5.96
CA ALA A 177 16.54 8.21 -5.09
C ALA A 177 17.25 7.02 -4.42
N ALA A 178 16.56 5.89 -4.28
CA ALA A 178 17.13 4.62 -3.84
C ALA A 178 17.99 3.91 -4.91
N GLY A 179 17.98 4.41 -6.15
CA GLY A 179 18.70 3.83 -7.29
C GLY A 179 17.86 2.87 -8.14
N TRP A 180 16.54 2.80 -7.90
CA TRP A 180 15.64 1.91 -8.63
C TRP A 180 15.06 2.60 -9.87
N GLN A 181 14.57 1.82 -10.83
CA GLN A 181 13.57 2.32 -11.77
C GLN A 181 12.22 2.36 -11.06
N ALA A 182 11.41 3.36 -11.36
CA ALA A 182 10.05 3.43 -10.82
C ALA A 182 9.11 4.17 -11.78
N VAL A 183 7.87 3.70 -11.85
CA VAL A 183 6.76 4.31 -12.59
C VAL A 183 5.64 4.70 -11.64
N LEU A 184 5.01 5.83 -11.96
CA LEU A 184 3.78 6.24 -11.28
C LEU A 184 2.64 5.42 -11.86
N PHE A 185 1.99 4.62 -11.02
CA PHE A 185 0.80 3.89 -11.41
C PHE A 185 -0.41 4.83 -11.51
N THR A 186 -1.12 4.79 -12.62
CA THR A 186 -2.40 5.51 -12.81
C THR A 186 -3.55 4.54 -13.04
N ASP A 187 -3.32 3.53 -13.88
CA ASP A 187 -4.26 2.49 -14.23
C ASP A 187 -3.50 1.32 -14.91
N ALA A 188 -4.16 0.16 -15.00
CA ALA A 188 -3.59 -1.05 -15.58
C ALA A 188 -3.23 -0.88 -17.07
N ALA A 189 -4.06 -0.19 -17.86
CA ALA A 189 -3.83 -0.03 -19.30
C ALA A 189 -2.57 0.79 -19.58
N THR A 190 -2.34 1.85 -18.81
CA THR A 190 -1.12 2.67 -18.88
C THR A 190 0.10 1.87 -18.45
N LEU A 191 -0.01 1.09 -17.37
CA LEU A 191 1.08 0.22 -16.92
C LEU A 191 1.45 -0.84 -17.98
N GLU A 192 0.47 -1.46 -18.62
CA GLU A 192 0.70 -2.43 -19.72
C GLU A 192 1.41 -1.77 -20.92
N ALA A 193 1.05 -0.52 -21.25
CA ALA A 193 1.75 0.24 -22.28
C ALA A 193 3.19 0.57 -21.88
N ASP A 194 3.44 0.84 -20.60
CA ASP A 194 4.79 1.07 -20.07
C ASP A 194 5.64 -0.21 -20.10
N PHE A 195 5.09 -1.36 -19.73
CA PHE A 195 5.77 -2.65 -19.89
C PHE A 195 6.19 -2.90 -21.34
N SER A 196 5.29 -2.64 -22.29
CA SER A 196 5.61 -2.76 -23.72
C SER A 196 6.77 -1.85 -24.14
N ARG A 197 6.80 -0.60 -23.67
CA ARG A 197 7.91 0.35 -23.96
C ARG A 197 9.23 -0.07 -23.32
N MET A 198 9.17 -0.75 -22.18
CA MET A 198 10.34 -1.27 -21.46
C MET A 198 10.79 -2.65 -21.98
N ASN A 199 10.08 -3.23 -22.95
CA ASN A 199 10.29 -4.60 -23.45
C ASN A 199 10.12 -5.67 -22.36
N ILE A 200 9.18 -5.46 -21.44
CA ILE A 200 8.74 -6.46 -20.47
C ILE A 200 7.58 -7.24 -21.11
N ALA A 201 7.76 -8.54 -21.31
CA ALA A 201 6.74 -9.42 -21.88
C ALA A 201 5.67 -9.78 -20.83
N LEU A 202 4.42 -9.94 -21.29
CA LEU A 202 3.26 -10.36 -20.50
C LEU A 202 2.63 -11.64 -21.06
#